data_AF-A0A6L7MNV4-F1
#
_entry.id   AF-A0A6L7MNV4-F1
#
_cell.length_a   1.000
_cell.length_b   1.000
_cell.length_c   1.000
_cell.angle_alpha   90.00
_cell.angle_beta   90.00
_cell.angle_gamma   90.00
#
_symmetry.space_group_name_H-M   'P 1'
#
loop_
_entity.id
_entity.type
_entity.pdbx_description
1 polymer ?
#
loop_
_entity_poly.entity_id
_entity_poly.type
_entity_poly.pdbx_seq_one_letter_code
_entity_poly.pdbx_strand_id
1 'polypeptide(L)'
;MNFPSLDALAEIGLATAGYGRLSYLKRQQEYPRSQEVAEACAFLGADGLRVPSARDLSQGNLIVFREQSTEMEKAIVRSHGTVDFTRAGP
;
A
#
# COMPACT_ATOMS: atom_id res chain seq x y z
N MET A 1 -9.28 5.48 -1.69
CA MET A 1 -8.48 6.65 -2.11
C MET A 1 -7.34 6.21 -3.02
N ASN A 2 -6.82 7.07 -3.90
CA ASN A 2 -5.84 6.70 -4.95
C ASN A 2 -4.69 7.72 -5.05
N PHE A 3 -3.46 7.25 -4.90
CA PHE A 3 -2.23 8.01 -5.15
C PHE A 3 -1.47 7.33 -6.31
N PRO A 4 -1.59 7.83 -7.55
CA PRO A 4 -1.08 7.14 -8.73
C PRO A 4 0.43 7.26 -8.93
N SER A 5 1.08 8.19 -8.23
CA SER A 5 2.50 8.51 -8.42
C SER A 5 3.16 8.89 -7.09
N LEU A 6 4.50 8.95 -7.11
CA LEU A 6 5.26 9.51 -5.99
C LEU A 6 4.98 11.00 -5.82
N ASP A 7 4.74 11.74 -6.89
CA ASP A 7 4.41 13.17 -6.80
C ASP A 7 3.11 13.39 -6.01
N ALA A 8 2.08 12.58 -6.26
CA ALA A 8 0.82 12.65 -5.52
C ALA A 8 1.01 12.34 -4.01
N LEU A 9 1.98 11.49 -3.67
CA LEU A 9 2.35 11.24 -2.27
C LEU A 9 3.18 12.38 -1.68
N ALA A 10 4.04 13.02 -2.48
CA ALA A 10 4.83 14.17 -2.05
C ALA A 10 3.95 15.38 -1.73
N GLU A 11 2.89 15.60 -2.51
CA GLU A 11 1.91 16.68 -2.30
C GLU A 11 1.20 16.61 -0.94
N ILE A 12 1.01 15.41 -0.39
CA ILE A 12 0.41 15.19 0.94
C ILE A 12 1.47 15.10 2.06
N GLY A 13 2.72 15.44 1.75
CA GLY A 13 3.81 15.53 2.70
C GLY A 13 4.50 14.21 3.00
N LEU A 14 4.47 13.23 2.08
CA LEU A 14 5.33 12.06 2.17
C LEU A 14 6.72 12.36 1.57
N ALA A 15 7.78 12.04 2.30
CA ALA A 15 9.14 12.15 1.77
C ALA A 15 9.42 11.01 0.76
N THR A 16 9.42 11.31 -0.53
CA THR A 16 9.54 10.30 -1.59
C THR A 16 10.97 10.05 -2.10
N ALA A 17 11.94 10.90 -1.73
CA ALA A 17 13.34 10.76 -2.14
C ALA A 17 13.98 9.41 -1.71
N GLY A 18 13.47 8.81 -0.64
CA GLY A 18 13.91 7.52 -0.10
C GLY A 18 12.87 6.41 -0.22
N TYR A 19 11.80 6.61 -1.00
CA TYR A 19 10.66 5.70 -1.05
C TYR A 19 11.08 4.27 -1.37
N GLY A 20 10.84 3.35 -0.45
CA GLY A 20 11.19 1.93 -0.61
C GLY A 20 12.67 1.60 -0.54
N ARG A 21 13.54 2.58 -0.26
CA ARG A 21 15.01 2.43 -0.27
C ARG A 21 15.61 2.26 1.11
N LEU A 22 14.86 2.52 2.18
CA LEU A 22 15.35 2.32 3.53
C LEU A 22 15.33 0.82 3.86
N SER A 23 16.46 0.33 4.37
CA SER A 23 16.51 -1.02 4.91
C SER A 23 15.46 -1.16 6.00
N TYR A 24 14.96 -2.38 6.23
CA TYR A 24 14.00 -2.64 7.31
C TYR A 24 14.46 -2.07 8.67
N LEU A 25 15.76 -2.03 8.91
CA LEU A 25 16.38 -1.44 10.11
C LEU A 25 16.14 0.08 10.24
N LYS A 26 15.93 0.79 9.14
CA LYS A 26 15.64 2.24 9.11
C LYS A 26 14.17 2.56 8.85
N ARG A 27 13.28 1.56 8.87
CA ARG A 27 11.84 1.72 8.63
C ARG A 27 11.16 2.77 9.51
N GLN A 28 11.67 3.01 10.72
CA GLN A 28 11.14 4.03 11.63
C GLN A 28 11.23 5.46 11.08
N GLN A 29 12.01 5.70 10.03
CA GLN A 29 12.10 7.02 9.40
C GLN A 29 11.11 7.21 8.24
N GLU A 30 10.56 6.12 7.68
CA GLU A 30 9.67 6.14 6.50
C GLU A 30 8.24 5.74 6.84
N TYR A 31 8.10 4.77 7.73
CA TYR A 31 6.83 4.12 8.02
C TYR A 31 5.86 5.02 8.79
N PRO A 32 6.29 5.87 9.76
CA PRO A 32 5.34 6.71 10.49
C PRO A 32 4.51 7.58 9.56
N ARG A 33 5.14 8.27 8.60
CA ARG A 33 4.40 9.17 7.70
C ARG A 33 3.50 8.41 6.74
N SER A 34 3.94 7.26 6.25
CA SER A 34 3.11 6.40 5.38
C SER A 34 1.90 5.82 6.14
N GLN A 35 2.07 5.51 7.42
CA GLN A 35 1.00 5.04 8.31
C GLN A 35 0.01 6.15 8.63
N GLU A 36 0.48 7.35 8.99
CA GLU A 36 -0.37 8.52 9.22
C GLU A 36 -1.24 8.85 8.00
N VAL A 37 -0.69 8.75 6.78
CA VAL A 37 -1.46 8.92 5.55
C VAL A 37 -2.57 7.86 5.45
N ALA A 38 -2.26 6.60 5.71
CA ALA A 38 -3.24 5.52 5.69
C ALA A 38 -4.33 5.71 6.77
N GLU A 39 -3.95 6.10 7.98
CA GLU A 39 -4.86 6.41 9.08
C GLU A 39 -5.77 7.59 8.74
N ALA A 40 -5.24 8.66 8.15
CA ALA A 40 -6.05 9.79 7.70
C ALA A 40 -7.05 9.35 6.62
N CYS A 41 -6.65 8.52 5.66
CA CYS A 41 -7.55 7.98 4.65
C CYS A 41 -8.67 7.13 5.28
N ALA A 42 -8.33 6.29 6.24
CA ALA A 42 -9.28 5.48 6.99
C ALA A 42 -10.20 6.33 7.89
N PHE A 43 -9.70 7.42 8.48
CA PHE A 43 -10.54 8.35 9.23
C PHE A 43 -11.53 9.08 8.33
N LEU A 44 -11.13 9.44 7.11
CA LEU A 44 -11.96 10.13 6.12
C LEU A 44 -13.00 9.24 5.42
N GLY A 45 -13.15 7.97 5.79
CA GLY A 45 -14.18 7.11 5.19
C GLY A 45 -13.76 6.44 3.87
N ALA A 46 -12.45 6.26 3.61
CA ALA A 46 -12.02 5.46 2.46
C ALA A 46 -11.99 3.95 2.80
N ASP A 47 -12.38 3.09 1.85
CA ASP A 47 -12.35 1.62 2.03
C ASP A 47 -10.94 1.01 1.90
N GLY A 48 -9.99 1.80 1.43
CA GLY A 48 -8.64 1.37 1.12
C GLY A 48 -7.85 2.41 0.36
N LEU A 49 -6.63 2.02 -0.01
CA LEU A 49 -5.66 2.89 -0.65
C LEU A 49 -4.92 2.19 -1.78
N ARG A 50 -4.86 2.84 -2.94
CA ARG A 50 -3.94 2.47 -4.03
C ARG A 50 -2.72 3.38 -3.99
N VAL A 51 -1.53 2.80 -3.95
CA VAL A 51 -0.23 3.51 -3.89
C VAL A 51 0.77 2.92 -4.88
N PRO A 52 1.82 3.64 -5.28
CA PRO A 52 2.89 3.08 -6.10
C PRO A 52 3.61 1.93 -5.38
N SER A 53 4.14 0.96 -6.13
CA SER A 53 5.01 -0.05 -5.55
C SER A 53 6.44 0.47 -5.42
N ALA A 54 7.01 0.31 -4.23
CA ALA A 54 8.42 0.59 -3.94
C ALA A 54 9.42 -0.27 -4.75
N ARG A 55 8.97 -1.41 -5.30
CA ARG A 55 9.81 -2.34 -6.07
C ARG A 55 9.68 -2.17 -7.57
N ASP A 56 8.52 -1.72 -8.04
CA ASP A 56 8.21 -1.51 -9.45
C ASP A 56 7.23 -0.34 -9.57
N LEU A 57 7.74 0.82 -9.97
CA LEU A 57 6.94 2.05 -10.06
C LEU A 57 5.89 2.01 -11.18
N SER A 58 5.98 1.06 -12.12
CA SER A 58 4.93 0.85 -13.13
C SER A 58 3.69 0.14 -12.55
N GLN A 59 3.84 -0.47 -11.37
CA GLN A 59 2.80 -1.21 -10.68
C GLN A 59 2.33 -0.48 -9.42
N GLY A 60 1.13 -0.82 -8.97
CA GLY A 60 0.54 -0.28 -7.74
C GLY A 60 0.26 -1.37 -6.70
N ASN A 61 0.38 -1.01 -5.43
CA ASN A 61 -0.09 -1.80 -4.32
C ASN A 61 -1.51 -1.35 -3.94
N LEU A 62 -2.32 -2.30 -3.47
CA LEU A 62 -3.64 -2.05 -2.89
C LEU A 62 -3.63 -2.40 -1.41
N ILE A 63 -4.04 -1.46 -0.58
CA ILE A 63 -4.26 -1.61 0.85
C ILE A 63 -5.77 -1.58 1.08
N VAL A 64 -6.30 -2.53 1.86
CA VAL A 64 -7.72 -2.63 2.15
C VAL A 64 -7.94 -2.40 3.64
N PHE A 65 -8.74 -1.41 4.00
CA PHE A 65 -9.11 -1.16 5.39
C PHE A 65 -10.29 -2.06 5.77
N ARG A 66 -10.24 -2.68 6.96
CA ARG A 66 -11.23 -3.68 7.38
C ARG A 66 -12.29 -3.13 8.34
N GLU A 67 -12.01 -2.02 9.00
CA GLU A 67 -12.86 -1.44 10.03
C GLU A 67 -13.96 -0.55 9.46
N GLN A 68 -13.87 -0.21 8.17
CA GLN A 68 -14.93 0.50 7.48
C GLN A 68 -16.08 -0.45 7.16
N SER A 69 -17.28 -0.06 7.60
CA SER A 69 -18.53 -0.72 7.22
C SER A 69 -18.66 -0.61 5.70
N THR A 70 -18.23 -1.66 5.03
CA THR A 70 -18.32 -1.76 3.60
C THR A 70 -19.37 -2.81 3.31
N GLU A 71 -20.52 -2.34 2.83
CA GLU A 71 -21.47 -3.17 2.07
C GLU A 71 -20.83 -3.79 0.81
N MET A 72 -19.55 -3.51 0.56
CA MET A 72 -18.72 -4.14 -0.45
C MET A 72 -18.60 -5.64 -0.18
N GLU A 73 -19.39 -6.41 -0.92
CA GLU A 73 -19.36 -7.86 -0.93
C GLU A 73 -18.01 -8.35 -1.46
N LYS A 74 -17.12 -8.74 -0.53
CA LYS A 74 -15.82 -9.32 -0.86
C LYS A 74 -16.02 -10.79 -1.21
N ALA A 75 -16.19 -11.07 -2.50
CA ALA A 75 -16.25 -12.44 -2.99
C ALA A 75 -14.87 -12.93 -3.43
N ILE A 76 -14.47 -14.11 -2.97
CA ILE A 76 -13.33 -14.83 -3.54
C ILE A 76 -13.78 -15.38 -4.89
N VAL A 77 -13.42 -14.70 -5.98
CA VAL A 77 -13.78 -15.12 -7.35
C VAL A 77 -12.97 -16.33 -7.80
N ARG A 78 -11.74 -16.48 -7.28
CA ARG A 78 -10.83 -17.58 -7.60
C ARG A 78 -9.79 -17.77 -6.50
N SER A 79 -9.52 -19.00 -6.12
CA SER A 79 -8.37 -19.39 -5.29
C SER A 79 -7.36 -20.15 -6.15
N HIS A 80 -6.08 -19.80 -6.02
CA HIS A 80 -4.98 -20.53 -6.66
C HIS A 80 -4.36 -21.59 -5.74
N GLY A 81 -4.96 -21.81 -4.56
CA GLY A 81 -4.42 -22.69 -3.53
C GLY A 81 -3.14 -22.12 -2.90
N THR A 82 -2.44 -22.98 -2.14
CA THR A 82 -1.14 -22.63 -1.58
C THR A 82 -0.10 -22.58 -2.68
N VAL A 83 0.59 -21.44 -2.80
CA VAL A 83 1.74 -21.29 -3.69
C VAL A 83 3.01 -21.52 -2.89
N ASP A 84 3.88 -22.39 -3.39
CA ASP A 84 5.20 -22.60 -2.83
C ASP A 84 6.18 -21.53 -3.36
N PHE A 85 6.51 -20.57 -2.50
CA PHE A 85 7.43 -19.48 -2.80
C PHE A 85 8.91 -19.88 -2.69
N THR A 86 9.24 -21.11 -2.29
CA THR A 86 10.63 -21.60 -2.25
C THR A 86 11.11 -22.09 -3.62
N ARG A 87 10.16 -22.39 -4.51
CA ARG A 87 10.44 -22.73 -5.90
C ARG A 87 10.61 -21.44 -6.68
N ALA A 88 11.84 -20.90 -6.69
CA ALA A 88 12.22 -19.96 -7.72
C ALA A 88 11.93 -20.63 -9.08
N GLY A 89 10.95 -20.10 -9.81
CA GLY A 89 10.79 -20.46 -11.23
C GLY A 89 12.06 -20.08 -12.01
N PRO A 90 12.26 -20.64 -13.20
CA PRO A 90 13.41 -20.32 -14.06
C PRO A 90 13.50 -18.83 -14.39
#